data_AF-A0A959PSA3-F1
#
_entry.id   AF-A0A959PSA3-F1
#
_cell.length_a   1.000
_cell.length_b   1.000
_cell.length_c   1.000
_cell.angle_alpha   90.00
_cell.angle_beta   90.00
_cell.angle_gamma   90.00
#
_symmetry.space_group_name_H-M   'P 1'
#
loop_
_entity.id
_entity.type
_entity.pdbx_description
1 polymer ?
#
loop_
_entity_poly.entity_id
_entity_poly.type
_entity_poly.pdbx_seq_one_letter_code
_entity_poly.pdbx_strand_id
1 'polypeptide(L)'
;TPGYNAFEIGFAPRGTYHFTVIPVENLDVYGAVGINFRSTSFTYDGNSNLDYNDFDVFPSLTAGIRYYFSPTFGVFAEVGYDIAAIKGGVAFQF
;
A
#
# COMPACT_ATOMS: atom_id res chain seq x y z
N THR A 1 20.88 -25.06 -6.80
CA THR A 1 19.95 -24.35 -7.72
C THR A 1 20.16 -22.88 -7.51
N PRO A 2 20.50 -22.09 -8.53
CA PRO A 2 20.65 -20.65 -8.36
C PRO A 2 19.33 -20.06 -7.85
N GLY A 3 19.41 -19.28 -6.77
CA GLY A 3 18.26 -18.66 -6.11
C GLY A 3 18.07 -17.22 -6.58
N TYR A 4 16.81 -16.82 -6.74
CA TYR A 4 16.44 -15.42 -6.98
C TYR A 4 15.97 -14.82 -5.66
N ASN A 5 16.66 -13.80 -5.17
CA ASN A 5 16.22 -13.02 -4.03
C ASN A 5 15.80 -11.63 -4.53
N ALA A 6 14.58 -11.23 -4.21
CA ALA A 6 14.07 -9.89 -4.49
C ALA A 6 13.71 -9.22 -3.16
N PHE A 7 14.22 -8.03 -2.95
CA PHE A 7 13.91 -7.17 -1.81
C PHE A 7 13.32 -5.87 -2.32
N GLU A 8 12.19 -5.46 -1.74
CA GLU A 8 11.52 -4.22 -2.11
C GLU A 8 11.25 -3.39 -0.87
N ILE A 9 11.58 -2.10 -0.96
CA ILE A 9 11.25 -1.11 0.05
C ILE A 9 10.69 0.13 -0.64
N GLY A 10 9.68 0.74 -0.04
CA GLY A 10 9.08 1.95 -0.58
C GLY A 10 8.55 2.87 0.49
N PHE A 11 8.37 4.12 0.12
CA PHE A 11 7.71 5.14 0.92
C PHE A 11 6.65 5.84 0.08
N ALA A 12 5.51 6.15 0.69
CA ALA A 12 4.34 6.63 -0.03
C ALA A 12 3.62 7.73 0.77
N PRO A 13 4.11 8.98 0.75
CA PRO A 13 3.35 10.11 1.27
C PRO A 13 2.01 10.22 0.54
N ARG A 14 0.92 10.30 1.31
CA ARG A 14 -0.44 10.43 0.77
C ARG A 14 -1.29 11.39 1.59
N GLY A 15 -2.11 12.16 0.90
CA GLY A 15 -3.23 12.89 1.49
C GLY A 15 -4.48 12.02 1.45
N THR A 16 -5.19 11.91 2.57
CA THR A 16 -6.45 11.16 2.66
C THR A 16 -7.57 12.10 3.06
N TYR A 17 -8.70 12.01 2.37
CA TYR A 17 -9.90 12.77 2.66
C TYR A 17 -11.05 11.81 3.02
N HIS A 18 -11.66 12.04 4.18
CA HIS A 18 -12.73 11.22 4.73
C HIS A 18 -14.09 11.80 4.37
N PHE A 19 -14.96 10.97 3.82
CA PHE A 19 -16.28 11.32 3.33
C PHE A 19 -17.35 10.81 4.30
N THR A 20 -18.10 11.73 4.92
CA THR A 20 -19.30 11.41 5.71
C THR A 20 -20.53 11.26 4.82
N VAL A 21 -20.44 10.43 3.77
CA VAL A 21 -21.52 10.26 2.78
C VAL A 21 -22.50 9.16 3.21
N ILE A 22 -22.02 8.17 3.97
CA ILE A 22 -22.84 7.06 4.45
C ILE A 22 -23.05 7.22 5.96
N PRO A 23 -24.30 7.38 6.44
CA PRO A 23 -24.61 7.52 7.86
C PRO A 23 -24.60 6.16 8.56
N VAL A 24 -23.52 5.39 8.41
CA VAL A 24 -23.30 4.14 9.12
C VAL A 24 -22.24 4.41 10.19
N GLU A 25 -22.65 4.24 11.44
CA GLU A 25 -21.74 4.33 12.58
C GLU A 25 -20.61 3.30 12.40
N ASN A 26 -19.37 3.75 12.54
CA ASN A 26 -18.13 2.98 12.38
C ASN A 26 -17.69 2.64 10.95
N LEU A 27 -18.39 3.11 9.92
CA LEU A 27 -17.93 3.03 8.53
C LEU A 27 -17.36 4.37 8.07
N ASP A 28 -16.09 4.36 7.74
CA ASP A 28 -15.35 5.49 7.20
C ASP A 28 -15.06 5.22 5.72
N VAL A 29 -15.62 6.07 4.85
CA VAL A 29 -15.34 6.03 3.41
C VAL A 29 -14.37 7.15 3.10
N TYR A 30 -13.27 6.85 2.42
CA TYR A 30 -12.24 7.83 2.15
C TYR A 30 -11.65 7.71 0.75
N GLY A 31 -11.08 8.81 0.28
CA GLY A 31 -10.26 8.86 -0.93
C GLY A 31 -8.86 9.30 -0.55
N ALA A 32 -7.84 8.73 -1.19
CA ALA A 32 -6.46 9.12 -0.99
C ALA A 32 -5.75 9.36 -2.32
N VAL A 33 -4.90 10.38 -2.34
CA VAL A 33 -3.99 10.70 -3.43
C VAL A 33 -2.58 10.80 -2.87
N GLY A 34 -1.60 10.29 -3.60
CA GLY A 34 -0.24 10.21 -3.11
C GLY A 34 0.80 10.11 -4.21
N ILE A 35 2.04 10.01 -3.79
CA ILE A 35 3.20 9.71 -4.64
C ILE A 35 3.92 8.54 -3.98
N ASN A 36 4.16 7.48 -4.74
CA ASN A 36 4.91 6.32 -4.31
C ASN A 36 6.35 6.44 -4.80
N PHE A 37 7.27 6.04 -3.94
CA PHE A 37 8.69 5.89 -4.25
C PHE A 37 9.07 4.46 -3.86
N ARG A 38 9.59 3.69 -4.80
CA ARG A 38 9.85 2.27 -4.62
C ARG A 38 11.26 1.95 -5.10
N SER A 39 11.99 1.22 -4.28
CA SER A 39 13.32 0.69 -4.58
C SER A 39 13.26 -0.83 -4.55
N THR A 40 13.60 -1.47 -5.66
CA THR A 40 13.57 -2.93 -5.79
C THR A 40 14.98 -3.43 -6.12
N SER A 41 15.51 -4.29 -5.26
CA SER A 41 16.83 -4.91 -5.40
C SER A 41 16.67 -6.39 -5.75
N PHE A 42 17.31 -6.81 -6.84
CA PHE A 42 17.37 -8.20 -7.26
C PHE A 42 18.80 -8.71 -7.16
N THR A 43 18.99 -9.80 -6.40
CA THR A 43 20.27 -10.50 -6.31
C THR A 43 20.13 -11.88 -6.95
N TYR A 44 20.98 -12.14 -7.93
CA TYR A 44 21.09 -13.44 -8.59
C TYR A 44 22.35 -14.17 -8.13
N ASP A 45 22.17 -15.31 -7.44
CA ASP A 45 23.27 -16.16 -6.97
C ASP A 45 23.61 -17.19 -8.06
N GLY A 46 24.54 -16.84 -8.94
CA GLY A 46 25.01 -17.65 -10.08
C GLY A 46 26.50 -17.42 -10.39
N ASN A 47 27.01 -17.97 -11.52
CA ASN A 47 28.44 -17.88 -11.89
C ASN A 47 28.94 -16.43 -12.13
N SER A 48 28.03 -15.47 -12.16
CA SER A 48 28.27 -14.04 -12.18
C SER A 48 27.20 -13.39 -11.29
N ASN A 49 27.61 -12.85 -10.14
CA ASN A 49 26.71 -12.07 -9.28
C ASN A 49 26.26 -10.84 -10.08
N LEU A 50 24.97 -10.79 -10.41
CA LEU A 50 24.35 -9.63 -11.04
C LEU A 50 23.41 -9.00 -10.01
N ASP A 51 23.78 -7.82 -9.53
CA ASP A 51 22.95 -6.99 -8.66
C ASP A 51 22.25 -5.93 -9.51
N TYR A 52 20.92 -5.93 -9.51
CA TYR A 52 20.10 -4.95 -10.20
C TYR A 52 19.27 -4.16 -9.19
N ASN A 53 19.33 -2.83 -9.27
CA ASN A 53 18.53 -1.94 -8.44
C ASN A 53 17.68 -1.06 -9.35
N ASP A 54 16.37 -1.07 -9.12
CA ASP A 54 15.40 -0.23 -9.81
C ASP A 54 14.79 0.77 -8.82
N PHE A 55 14.54 1.99 -9.28
CA PHE A 55 13.88 3.04 -8.51
C PHE A 55 12.75 3.66 -9.33
N ASP A 56 11.53 3.50 -8.83
CA ASP A 56 10.32 3.92 -9.51
C ASP A 56 9.57 4.98 -8.68
N VAL A 57 9.04 6.00 -9.39
CA VAL A 57 8.23 7.06 -8.79
C VAL A 57 6.94 7.20 -9.59
N PHE A 58 5.81 6.98 -8.93
CA PHE A 58 4.51 7.00 -9.59
C PHE A 58 3.44 7.61 -8.69
N PRO A 59 2.49 8.38 -9.26
CA PRO A 59 1.37 8.91 -8.50
C PRO A 59 0.45 7.78 -8.05
N SER A 60 -0.30 7.99 -6.98
CA SER A 60 -1.40 7.11 -6.58
C SER A 60 -2.71 7.85 -6.39
N LEU A 61 -3.79 7.13 -6.71
CA LEU A 61 -5.16 7.56 -6.50
C LEU A 61 -5.96 6.32 -6.09
N THR A 62 -6.46 6.33 -4.86
CA THR A 62 -7.19 5.20 -4.27
C THR A 62 -8.47 5.67 -3.61
N ALA A 63 -9.52 4.87 -3.67
CA ALA A 63 -10.69 5.00 -2.84
C ALA A 63 -10.75 3.80 -1.88
N GLY A 64 -11.17 4.02 -0.65
CA GLY A 64 -11.20 2.99 0.37
C GLY A 64 -12.35 3.11 1.34
N ILE A 65 -12.62 2.01 2.01
CA ILE A 65 -13.53 1.93 3.14
C ILE A 65 -12.77 1.35 4.33
N ARG A 66 -13.09 1.83 5.53
CA ARG A 66 -12.61 1.31 6.79
C ARG A 66 -13.78 1.11 7.73
N TYR A 67 -13.85 -0.08 8.31
CA TYR A 67 -14.89 -0.43 9.27
C TYR A 67 -14.26 -0.80 10.61
N TYR A 68 -14.62 -0.06 11.66
CA TYR A 68 -14.19 -0.35 13.03
C TYR A 68 -15.21 -1.24 13.73
N PHE A 69 -14.84 -2.49 14.00
CA PHE A 69 -15.68 -3.41 14.78
C PHE A 69 -15.44 -3.26 16.29
N SER A 70 -14.44 -2.46 16.69
CA SER A 70 -14.14 -2.10 18.07
C SER A 70 -13.47 -0.72 18.09
N PRO A 71 -13.45 -0.01 19.24
CA PRO A 71 -12.78 1.30 19.35
C PRO A 71 -11.30 1.29 18.96
N THR A 72 -10.68 0.11 19.02
CA THR A 72 -9.25 -0.11 18.81
C THR A 72 -8.94 -0.81 17.49
N PHE A 73 -9.86 -1.65 16.99
CA PHE A 73 -9.61 -2.52 15.84
C PHE A 73 -10.66 -2.31 14.75
N GLY A 74 -10.16 -2.27 13.52
CA GLY A 74 -10.97 -2.23 12.32
C GLY A 74 -10.34 -3.04 11.19
N VAL A 75 -11.05 -3.07 10.08
CA VAL A 75 -10.56 -3.57 8.80
C VAL A 75 -10.69 -2.49 7.75
N PHE A 76 -9.85 -2.51 6.74
CA PHE A 76 -9.95 -1.62 5.60
C PHE A 76 -9.82 -2.38 4.29
N ALA A 77 -10.41 -1.81 3.25
CA ALA A 77 -10.24 -2.23 1.87
C ALA A 77 -10.06 -0.98 1.02
N GLU A 78 -9.09 -0.99 0.12
CA GLU A 78 -8.77 0.09 -0.81
C GLU A 78 -8.68 -0.48 -2.22
N VAL A 79 -9.13 0.32 -3.19
CA VAL A 79 -9.03 0.04 -4.62
C VAL A 79 -8.53 1.28 -5.34
N GLY A 80 -7.67 1.10 -6.34
CA GLY A 80 -7.21 2.20 -7.18
C GLY A 80 -5.85 1.97 -7.79
N TYR A 81 -5.26 3.07 -8.27
CA TYR A 81 -3.93 3.08 -8.83
C TYR A 81 -2.91 3.30 -7.72
N ASP A 82 -2.23 2.23 -7.32
CA ASP A 82 -1.22 2.19 -6.27
C ASP A 82 -0.32 0.94 -6.46
N ILE A 83 0.50 0.57 -5.46
CA ILE A 83 1.36 -0.63 -5.50
C ILE A 83 0.55 -1.90 -5.85
N ALA A 84 -0.71 -1.96 -5.39
CA ALA A 84 -1.66 -3.00 -5.77
C ALA A 84 -3.01 -2.38 -6.16
N ALA A 85 -3.67 -2.99 -7.15
CA ALA A 85 -4.98 -2.53 -7.62
C ALA A 85 -6.07 -2.64 -6.54
N ILE A 86 -5.97 -3.68 -5.69
CA ILE A 86 -6.85 -3.93 -4.56
C ILE A 86 -5.96 -4.31 -3.38
N LYS A 87 -6.20 -3.70 -2.23
CA LYS A 87 -5.52 -4.02 -0.98
C LYS A 87 -6.51 -3.99 0.17
N GLY A 88 -6.24 -4.76 1.20
CA GLY A 88 -7.05 -4.78 2.40
C GLY A 88 -6.24 -5.29 3.58
N GLY A 89 -6.71 -5.00 4.78
CA GLY A 89 -6.00 -5.35 5.98
C GLY A 89 -6.73 -4.93 7.25
N VAL A 90 -6.00 -4.98 8.35
CA VAL A 90 -6.47 -4.54 9.66
C VAL A 90 -6.02 -3.12 9.95
N ALA A 91 -6.88 -2.36 10.61
CA ALA A 91 -6.59 -1.02 11.11
C ALA A 91 -6.55 -1.07 12.64
N PHE A 92 -5.58 -0.39 13.23
CA PHE A 92 -5.46 -0.23 14.67
C PHE A 92 -5.51 1.26 15.02
N GLN A 93 -6.36 1.64 15.96
CA GLN A 93 -6.52 2.99 16.47
C GLN A 93 -6.18 3.01 17.96
N PHE A 94 -5.39 4.01 18.38
CA PHE A 94 -4.96 4.24 19.76
C PHE A 94 -5.41 5.61 20.27
#